data_AF-A0A3D5YH12-F1
#
_entry.id   AF-A0A3D5YH12-F1
#
_cell.length_a   1.000
_cell.length_b   1.000
_cell.length_c   1.000
_cell.angle_alpha   90.00
_cell.angle_beta   90.00
_cell.angle_gamma   90.00
#
_symmetry.space_group_name_H-M   'P 1'
#
loop_
_entity.id
_entity.type
_entity.pdbx_description
1 polymer ?
#
loop_
_entity_poly.entity_id
_entity_poly.type
_entity_poly.pdbx_seq_one_letter_code
_entity_poly.pdbx_strand_id
1 'polypeptide(L)' 'MEYGMPPQSGFGMGLERILTILTQQDNLRDVVMFPLMKPEINENISE' A
#
# COMPACT_ATOMS: atom_id res chain seq x y z
N MET A 1 10.12 27.82 -5.67
CA MET A 1 10.35 27.94 -4.21
C MET A 1 11.22 29.13 -3.83
N GLU A 2 11.82 29.86 -4.78
CA GLU A 2 12.79 30.94 -4.51
C GLU A 2 12.19 32.25 -3.98
N TYR A 3 10.85 32.40 -3.92
CA TYR A 3 10.17 33.61 -3.42
C TYR A 3 9.32 33.38 -2.15
N GLY A 4 9.55 32.25 -1.47
CA GLY A 4 8.80 31.85 -0.28
C GLY A 4 7.56 31.03 -0.63
N MET A 5 7.38 29.93 0.11
CA MET A 5 6.18 29.10 0.02
C MET A 5 5.13 29.68 0.98
N PRO A 6 3.89 29.94 0.53
CA PRO A 6 2.81 30.36 1.42
C PRO A 6 2.57 29.28 2.49
N PRO A 7 2.06 29.64 3.68
CA PRO A 7 1.80 28.68 4.74
C PRO A 7 0.82 27.62 4.24
N GLN A 8 1.32 26.42 3.97
CA GLN A 8 0.52 25.27 3.56
C GLN A 8 0.48 24.26 4.69
N SER A 9 -0.73 23.81 5.02
CA SER A 9 -0.93 22.60 5.81
C SER A 9 -1.13 21.43 4.83
N GLY A 10 -0.29 20.40 4.97
CA GLY A 10 -0.45 19.15 4.25
C GLY A 10 -1.16 18.13 5.12
N PHE A 11 -2.17 17.46 4.60
CA PHE A 11 -2.80 16.32 5.26
C PHE A 11 -2.54 15.06 4.43
N GLY A 12 -1.94 14.06 5.06
CA GLY A 12 -1.74 12.73 4.49
C GLY A 12 -2.45 11.71 5.36
N MET A 13 -3.37 10.94 4.76
CA MET A 13 -4.06 9.85 5.43
C MET A 13 -3.97 8.60 4.58
N GLY A 14 -3.53 7.49 5.18
CA GLY A 14 -3.43 6.21 4.50
C GLY A 14 -4.82 5.59 4.32
N LEU A 15 -5.36 5.66 3.11
CA LEU A 15 -6.65 5.04 2.77
C LEU A 15 -6.64 3.54 3.02
N GLU A 16 -5.52 2.89 2.69
CA GLU A 16 -5.22 1.51 3.02
C GLU A 16 -5.49 1.15 4.48
N ARG A 17 -5.00 1.98 5.41
CA ARG A 17 -5.17 1.75 6.86
C ARG A 17 -6.60 1.99 7.32
N ILE A 18 -7.26 3.01 6.77
CA ILE A 18 -8.68 3.25 7.02
C ILE A 18 -9.50 2.03 6.60
N LEU A 19 -9.26 1.53 5.40
CA LEU A 19 -9.96 0.37 4.86
C LEU A 19 -9.72 -0.86 5.73
N THR A 20 -8.47 -1.16 6.13
CA THR A 20 -8.15 -2.27 7.05
C THR A 20 -8.97 -2.23 8.34
N ILE A 21 -9.15 -1.04 8.94
CA ILE A 21 -9.94 -0.86 10.15
C ILE A 21 -11.44 -1.07 9.86
N LEU A 22 -11.94 -0.51 8.76
CA LEU A 22 -13.35 -0.61 8.37
C LEU A 22 -13.76 -2.04 8.02
N THR A 23 -12.87 -2.81 7.39
CA THR A 23 -13.11 -4.20 6.98
C THR A 23 -12.70 -5.22 8.04
N GLN A 24 -12.20 -4.78 9.20
CA GLN A 24 -11.71 -5.62 10.31
C GLN A 24 -10.71 -6.69 9.85
N GLN A 25 -9.85 -6.35 8.88
CA GLN A 25 -8.79 -7.24 8.42
C GLN A 25 -7.51 -6.96 9.20
N ASP A 26 -6.74 -7.98 9.53
CA ASP A 26 -5.45 -7.80 10.21
C ASP A 26 -4.31 -7.47 9.25
N ASN A 27 -4.48 -7.82 7.96
CA ASN A 27 -3.45 -7.65 6.94
C ASN A 27 -3.88 -6.67 5.85
N LEU A 28 -2.94 -5.83 5.41
CA LEU A 28 -3.21 -4.85 4.37
C LEU A 28 -3.42 -5.47 2.99
N ARG A 29 -2.85 -6.67 2.77
CA ARG A 29 -2.97 -7.38 1.50
C ARG A 29 -4.41 -7.80 1.20
N ASP A 30 -5.26 -7.91 2.22
CA ASP A 30 -6.63 -8.41 2.09
C ASP A 30 -7.63 -7.32 1.67
N VAL A 31 -7.25 -6.05 1.81
CA VAL A 31 -8.04 -4.89 1.35
C VAL A 31 -7.57 -4.33 0.01
N VAL A 32 -6.50 -4.89 -0.58
CA VAL A 32 -5.96 -4.43 -1.87
C VAL A 32 -6.24 -5.48 -2.96
N MET A 33 -6.73 -5.03 -4.12
CA MET A 33 -7.15 -5.95 -5.19
C MET A 33 -5.98 -6.72 -5.82
N PHE A 34 -4.79 -6.10 -5.87
CA PHE A 34 -3.58 -6.70 -6.43
C PHE A 34 -2.41 -6.50 -5.47
N PRO A 35 -2.26 -7.36 -4.45
CA PRO A 35 -1.13 -7.26 -3.54
C PRO A 35 0.17 -7.60 -4.27
N LEU A 36 1.26 -6.93 -3.91
CA LEU A 36 2.58 -7.33 -4.39
C LEU A 36 2.93 -8.70 -3.78
N MET A 37 2.86 -9.73 -4.62
CA MET A 37 3.25 -11.10 -4.27
C MET A 37 4.70 -11.34 -4.69
N LYS A 38 5.39 -12.22 -3.95
CA LYS A 38 6.70 -12.72 -4.39
C LYS A 38 6.45 -13.63 -5.60
N PRO A 39 7.16 -13.44 -6.73
CA PRO A 39 7.02 -14.33 -7.86
C PRO A 39 7.42 -15.75 -7.46
N GLU A 40 6.62 -16.74 -7.83
CA GLU A 40 6.97 -18.14 -7.64
C GLU A 40 7.95 -18.55 -8.74
N ILE A 41 9.19 -18.82 -8.35
CA ILE A 41 10.18 -19.45 -9.24
C ILE A 41 9.87 -20.94 -9.19
N ASN A 42 9.25 -21.46 -10.25
CA ASN A 42 9.06 -22.91 -10.42
C ASN A 42 10.44 -23.55 -10.65
N GLU A 43 11.07 -24.03 -9.57
CA GLU A 43 12.31 -24.81 -9.62
C GLU A 43 12.11 -26.26 -10.13
N ASN A 44 10.90 -26.62 -10.56
CA ASN A 44 10.54 -27.99 -10.97
C ASN A 44 10.55 -28.23 -12.50
N ILE A 45 11.38 -27.55 -13.28
CA ILE A 45 11.47 -27.74 -14.75
C ILE A 45 12.77 -28.47 -15.17
N SER A 46 13.36 -29.27 -14.28
CA SER A 46 14.49 -30.12 -14.68
C SER A 46 14.53 -31.44 -13.89
N GLU A 47 13.55 -32.29 -14.14
CA GLU A 47 13.70 -33.75 -14.09
C GLU A 47 13.09 -34.36 -15.35
#